data_AF-A0A6N7KUT5-F1
#
_entry.id   AF-A0A6N7KUT5-F1
#
_cell.length_a   1.000
_cell.length_b   1.000
_cell.length_c   1.000
_cell.angle_alpha   90.00
_cell.angle_beta   90.00
_cell.angle_gamma   90.00
#
_symmetry.space_group_name_H-M   'P 1'
#
loop_
_entity.id
_entity.type
_entity.pdbx_description
1 polymer ?
#
loop_
_entity_poly.entity_id
_entity_poly.type
_entity_poly.pdbx_seq_one_letter_code
_entity_poly.pdbx_strand_id
1 'polypeptide(L)'
;MPLASGSAGAQPVAGFPRDPDLFQAARAVAELAVGRYRDQYFGACSDEATRTLYVMRKPGTDFDRVARERVFSPNVRLDFRDAVGTRAELSALAKRIADEGVTYWKDRGVAIVGTRVGNDGAGVRVDVAQPAENVRAEITARYGPQVVEVVRSR
;
A
#
# COMPACT_ATOMS: atom_id res chain seq x y z
N MET A 1 -38.43 17.80 2.60
CA MET A 1 -37.92 16.41 2.64
C MET A 1 -37.66 15.93 1.22
N PRO A 2 -36.57 15.23 0.92
CA PRO A 2 -35.25 15.24 1.55
C PRO A 2 -34.10 15.62 0.59
N LEU A 3 -33.02 16.13 1.17
CA LEU A 3 -31.66 16.13 0.60
C LEU A 3 -31.13 14.70 0.63
N ALA A 4 -30.64 14.18 -0.49
CA ALA A 4 -29.96 12.90 -0.52
C ALA A 4 -28.48 13.10 -0.14
N SER A 5 -28.21 12.81 1.14
CA SER A 5 -26.88 12.52 1.68
C SER A 5 -26.25 11.31 1.00
N GLY A 6 -24.99 11.48 0.58
CA GLY A 6 -23.88 10.57 0.92
C GLY A 6 -23.83 9.15 0.35
N SER A 7 -22.58 8.72 0.16
CA SER A 7 -22.07 7.34 0.07
C SER A 7 -21.98 6.72 -1.32
N ALA A 8 -20.77 6.69 -1.87
CA ALA A 8 -20.07 5.44 -2.16
C ALA A 8 -18.63 5.78 -2.57
N GLY A 9 -17.68 5.54 -1.66
CA GLY A 9 -16.28 5.53 -2.01
C GLY A 9 -16.05 4.50 -3.09
N ALA A 10 -15.69 4.96 -4.29
CA ALA A 10 -15.11 4.09 -5.30
C ALA A 10 -13.75 3.65 -4.77
N GLN A 11 -13.71 2.51 -4.09
CA GLN A 11 -12.47 1.78 -3.90
C GLN A 11 -12.20 1.04 -5.21
N PRO A 12 -11.11 1.31 -5.94
CA PRO A 12 -10.67 0.41 -6.98
C PRO A 12 -10.14 -0.85 -6.29
N VAL A 13 -10.85 -1.96 -6.49
CA VAL A 13 -10.31 -3.29 -6.29
C VAL A 13 -9.04 -3.44 -7.14
N ALA A 14 -8.05 -4.16 -6.61
CA ALA A 14 -6.84 -4.56 -7.33
C ALA A 14 -7.23 -5.45 -8.53
N GLY A 15 -7.60 -4.82 -9.63
CA GLY A 15 -7.95 -5.41 -10.91
C GLY A 15 -7.23 -4.62 -11.98
N PHE A 16 -6.76 -5.30 -13.02
CA PHE A 16 -6.12 -4.61 -14.12
C PHE A 16 -7.05 -3.54 -14.74
N PRO A 17 -6.49 -2.43 -15.25
CA PRO A 17 -7.25 -1.36 -15.89
C PRO A 17 -8.12 -1.90 -17.04
N ARG A 18 -9.28 -1.29 -17.29
CA ARG A 18 -10.11 -1.62 -18.46
C ARG A 18 -9.57 -0.97 -19.73
N ASP A 19 -8.93 0.19 -19.60
CA ASP A 19 -8.25 0.82 -20.72
C ASP A 19 -7.10 -0.07 -21.22
N PRO A 20 -7.07 -0.41 -22.52
CA PRO A 20 -6.13 -1.39 -23.04
C PRO A 20 -4.67 -0.93 -22.96
N ASP A 21 -4.39 0.37 -23.12
CA ASP A 21 -3.01 0.89 -23.04
C ASP A 21 -2.51 0.84 -21.60
N LEU A 22 -3.34 1.26 -20.64
CA LEU A 22 -3.02 1.14 -19.22
C LEU A 22 -2.86 -0.32 -18.81
N PHE A 23 -3.71 -1.22 -19.31
CA PHE A 23 -3.59 -2.66 -19.07
C PHE A 23 -2.23 -3.19 -19.52
N GLN A 24 -1.82 -2.88 -20.75
CA GLN A 24 -0.55 -3.33 -21.30
C GLN A 24 0.65 -2.74 -20.53
N ALA A 25 0.58 -1.46 -20.17
CA ALA A 25 1.59 -0.81 -19.34
C ALA A 25 1.71 -1.50 -17.95
N ALA A 26 0.58 -1.72 -17.28
CA ALA A 26 0.54 -2.38 -15.97
C ALA A 26 1.11 -3.80 -16.04
N ARG A 27 0.76 -4.55 -17.08
CA ARG A 27 1.29 -5.90 -17.33
C ARG A 27 2.80 -5.87 -17.55
N ALA A 28 3.29 -4.98 -18.40
CA ALA A 28 4.72 -4.87 -18.69
C ALA A 28 5.56 -4.53 -17.44
N VAL A 29 5.06 -3.61 -16.60
CA VAL A 29 5.69 -3.29 -15.31
C VAL A 29 5.65 -4.48 -14.36
N ALA A 30 4.52 -5.20 -14.27
CA ALA A 30 4.39 -6.36 -13.39
C ALA A 30 5.33 -7.51 -13.81
N GLU A 31 5.46 -7.80 -15.11
CA GLU A 31 6.39 -8.80 -15.64
C GLU A 31 7.85 -8.44 -15.31
N LEU A 32 8.22 -7.18 -15.51
CA LEU A 32 9.55 -6.67 -15.16
C LEU A 32 9.84 -6.82 -13.67
N ALA A 33 8.85 -6.45 -12.84
CA ALA A 33 8.92 -6.52 -11.39
C ALA A 33 9.12 -7.95 -10.89
N VAL A 34 8.28 -8.90 -11.34
CA VAL A 34 8.37 -10.31 -10.92
C VAL A 34 9.69 -10.95 -11.34
N GLY A 35 10.23 -10.58 -12.51
CA GLY A 35 11.47 -11.16 -13.01
C GLY A 35 12.73 -10.67 -12.28
N ARG A 36 12.97 -9.35 -12.25
CA ARG A 36 14.26 -8.79 -11.81
C ARG A 36 14.18 -7.88 -10.58
N TYR A 37 13.01 -7.31 -10.29
CA TYR A 37 12.88 -6.23 -9.32
C TYR A 37 11.93 -6.57 -8.16
N ARG A 38 11.79 -7.86 -7.84
CA ARG A 38 10.84 -8.36 -6.84
C ARG A 38 11.09 -7.74 -5.46
N ASP A 39 12.35 -7.53 -5.10
CA ASP A 39 12.76 -6.99 -3.79
C ASP A 39 12.66 -5.45 -3.71
N GLN A 40 12.12 -4.82 -4.76
CA GLN A 40 11.96 -3.38 -4.88
C GLN A 40 10.53 -2.99 -5.21
N TYR A 41 9.84 -3.79 -6.00
CA TYR A 41 8.48 -3.53 -6.41
C TYR A 41 7.50 -3.73 -5.23
N PHE A 42 6.74 -2.68 -4.92
CA PHE A 42 5.63 -2.79 -3.99
C PHE A 42 4.34 -3.13 -4.74
N GLY A 43 4.03 -2.41 -5.81
CA GLY A 43 2.78 -2.59 -6.54
C GLY A 43 2.55 -1.49 -7.57
N ALA A 44 1.41 -1.55 -8.24
CA ALA A 44 0.96 -0.48 -9.12
C ALA A 44 -0.55 -0.28 -8.97
N CYS A 45 -0.99 0.96 -9.19
CA CYS A 45 -2.39 1.30 -9.34
C CYS A 45 -2.57 2.22 -10.55
N SER A 46 -3.75 2.19 -11.15
CA SER A 46 -4.06 2.97 -12.34
C SER A 46 -5.16 3.96 -12.08
N ASP A 47 -5.05 5.13 -12.71
CA ASP A 47 -6.10 6.11 -12.84
C ASP A 47 -6.49 6.23 -14.32
N GLU A 48 -7.67 5.71 -14.66
CA GLU A 48 -8.20 5.75 -16.03
C GLU A 48 -8.52 7.18 -16.49
N ALA A 49 -8.91 8.08 -15.58
CA ALA A 49 -9.30 9.44 -15.94
C ALA A 49 -8.09 10.28 -16.38
N THR A 50 -6.95 10.10 -15.71
CA THR A 50 -5.69 10.79 -16.05
C THR A 50 -4.75 9.96 -16.93
N ARG A 51 -5.14 8.72 -17.27
CA ARG A 51 -4.29 7.72 -17.94
C ARG A 51 -2.93 7.54 -17.26
N THR A 52 -2.92 7.57 -15.93
CA THR A 52 -1.69 7.45 -15.13
C THR A 52 -1.58 6.05 -14.53
N LEU A 53 -0.44 5.40 -14.72
CA LEU A 53 -0.04 4.23 -13.97
C LEU A 53 0.94 4.66 -12.89
N TYR A 54 0.48 4.61 -11.64
CA TYR A 54 1.31 4.82 -10.47
C TYR A 54 2.02 3.51 -10.12
N VAL A 55 3.34 3.58 -9.97
CA VAL A 55 4.21 2.46 -9.71
C VAL A 55 4.92 2.70 -8.38
N MET A 56 4.51 1.96 -7.35
CA MET A 56 5.07 2.04 -6.01
C MET A 56 6.24 1.07 -5.88
N ARG A 57 7.37 1.59 -5.42
CA ARG A 57 8.63 0.84 -5.32
C ARG A 57 9.58 1.46 -4.32
N LYS A 58 10.51 0.66 -3.81
CA LYS A 58 11.68 1.15 -3.07
C LYS A 58 12.60 1.88 -4.06
N PRO A 59 13.04 3.12 -3.75
CA PRO A 59 14.00 3.83 -4.58
C PRO A 59 15.39 3.16 -4.49
N GLY A 60 16.28 3.47 -5.44
CA GLY A 60 17.70 3.12 -5.36
C GLY A 60 18.24 2.21 -6.47
N THR A 61 17.49 1.95 -7.53
CA THR A 61 17.92 1.09 -8.65
C THR A 61 17.57 1.66 -10.02
N ASP A 62 17.86 0.91 -11.08
CA ASP A 62 17.52 1.24 -12.47
C ASP A 62 16.07 0.91 -12.86
N PHE A 63 15.22 0.46 -11.93
CA PHE A 63 13.84 0.04 -12.22
C PHE A 63 13.04 1.11 -12.97
N ASP A 64 13.04 2.35 -12.48
CA ASP A 64 12.27 3.45 -13.08
C ASP A 64 12.69 3.75 -14.53
N ARG A 65 13.99 3.58 -14.85
CA ARG A 65 14.50 3.75 -16.21
C ARG A 65 14.05 2.60 -17.10
N VAL A 66 14.27 1.37 -16.66
CA VAL A 66 13.93 0.17 -17.44
C VAL A 66 12.42 0.04 -17.65
N ALA A 67 11.61 0.41 -16.66
CA ALA A 67 10.16 0.44 -16.77
C ALA A 67 9.69 1.44 -17.84
N ARG A 68 10.30 2.64 -17.90
CA ARG A 68 10.01 3.62 -18.97
C ARG A 68 10.42 3.13 -20.36
N GLU A 69 11.57 2.47 -20.48
CA GLU A 69 12.02 1.87 -21.75
C GLU A 69 11.10 0.73 -22.20
N ARG A 70 10.53 -0.03 -21.26
CA ARG A 70 9.68 -1.19 -21.55
C ARG A 70 8.23 -0.81 -21.86
N VAL A 71 7.69 0.23 -21.23
CA VAL A 71 6.34 0.74 -21.47
C VAL A 71 6.39 1.74 -22.63
N PHE A 72 6.21 1.21 -23.85
CA PHE A 72 6.14 2.02 -25.05
C PHE A 72 4.68 2.36 -25.38
N SER A 73 4.07 3.25 -24.58
CA SER A 73 2.78 3.85 -24.93
C SER A 73 2.82 5.36 -24.69
N PRO A 74 2.65 6.19 -25.73
CA PRO A 74 2.61 7.65 -25.57
C PRO A 74 1.36 8.12 -24.81
N ASN A 75 0.37 7.25 -24.66
CA ASN A 75 -0.93 7.55 -24.04
C ASN A 75 -0.98 7.22 -22.55
N VAL A 76 0.11 6.68 -21.97
CA VAL A 76 0.18 6.30 -20.57
C VAL A 76 1.25 7.11 -19.86
N ARG A 77 0.86 7.80 -18.81
CA ARG A 77 1.82 8.46 -17.91
C ARG A 77 2.29 7.46 -16.86
N LEU A 78 3.60 7.23 -16.78
CA LEU A 78 4.21 6.53 -15.66
C LEU A 78 4.55 7.51 -14.54
N ASP A 79 4.02 7.26 -13.36
CA ASP A 79 4.33 8.02 -12.15
C ASP A 79 4.91 7.07 -11.10
N PHE A 80 6.09 7.40 -10.59
CA PHE A 80 6.87 6.53 -9.74
C PHE A 80 6.85 7.04 -8.29
N ARG A 81 6.40 6.21 -7.35
CA ARG A 81 6.12 6.58 -5.96
C ARG A 81 6.95 5.77 -4.97
N ASP A 82 7.64 6.47 -4.08
CA ASP A 82 8.55 5.85 -3.12
C ASP A 82 7.73 5.09 -2.08
N ALA A 83 7.99 3.80 -1.96
CA ALA A 83 7.45 2.94 -0.93
C ALA A 83 8.52 2.68 0.14
N VAL A 84 8.10 2.62 1.40
CA VAL A 84 9.02 2.36 2.54
C VAL A 84 9.49 0.91 2.60
N GLY A 85 8.83 0.02 1.85
CA GLY A 85 9.13 -1.40 1.76
C GLY A 85 8.38 -2.05 0.61
N THR A 86 8.65 -3.32 0.33
CA THR A 86 7.90 -4.12 -0.63
C THR A 86 6.55 -4.55 -0.04
N ARG A 87 5.62 -4.98 -0.90
CA ARG A 87 4.32 -5.50 -0.42
C ARG A 87 4.52 -6.72 0.47
N ALA A 88 5.50 -7.56 0.17
CA ALA A 88 5.83 -8.74 0.96
C ALA A 88 6.35 -8.34 2.36
N GLU A 89 7.32 -7.42 2.42
CA GLU A 89 7.87 -6.90 3.68
C GLU A 89 6.77 -6.29 4.57
N LEU A 90 5.94 -5.40 4.01
CA LEU A 90 4.89 -4.73 4.77
C LEU A 90 3.74 -5.66 5.16
N SER A 91 3.42 -6.67 4.34
CA SER A 91 2.41 -7.67 4.70
C SER A 91 2.90 -8.61 5.79
N ALA A 92 4.18 -8.98 5.77
CA ALA A 92 4.80 -9.76 6.84
C ALA A 92 4.78 -8.97 8.16
N LEU A 93 5.09 -7.67 8.13
CA LEU A 93 4.99 -6.80 9.29
C LEU A 93 3.54 -6.71 9.81
N ALA A 94 2.57 -6.44 8.93
CA ALA A 94 1.16 -6.36 9.32
C ALA A 94 0.65 -7.67 9.94
N LYS A 95 1.06 -8.82 9.40
CA LYS A 95 0.77 -10.14 9.97
C LYS A 95 1.40 -10.30 11.35
N ARG A 96 2.69 -9.97 11.50
CA ARG A 96 3.39 -10.04 12.79
C ARG A 96 2.68 -9.22 13.86
N ILE A 97 2.27 -7.99 13.52
CA ILE A 97 1.54 -7.11 14.46
C ILE A 97 0.21 -7.74 14.88
N ALA A 98 -0.53 -8.36 13.95
CA ALA A 98 -1.79 -9.03 14.24
C ALA A 98 -1.58 -10.28 15.12
N ASP A 99 -0.57 -11.10 14.82
CA ASP A 99 -0.22 -12.30 15.58
C ASP A 99 0.25 -11.95 17.01
N GLU A 100 1.04 -10.89 17.18
CA GLU A 100 1.42 -10.38 18.50
C GLU A 100 0.25 -9.65 19.21
N GLY A 101 -0.75 -9.21 18.44
CA GLY A 101 -1.97 -8.58 18.91
C GLY A 101 -2.78 -9.48 19.84
N VAL A 102 -2.86 -10.77 19.53
CA VAL A 102 -3.69 -11.74 20.27
C VAL A 102 -3.07 -12.18 21.60
N THR A 103 -1.77 -11.98 21.80
CA THR A 103 -1.03 -12.39 23.00
C THR A 103 -0.30 -11.21 23.63
N TYR A 104 0.86 -10.81 23.09
CA TYR A 104 1.73 -9.78 23.66
C TYR A 104 1.01 -8.47 23.99
N TRP A 105 0.20 -7.95 23.06
CA TRP A 105 -0.52 -6.69 23.27
C TRP A 105 -1.76 -6.88 24.14
N LYS A 106 -2.49 -7.99 23.96
CA LYS A 106 -3.63 -8.33 24.80
C LYS A 106 -3.25 -8.42 26.28
N ASP A 107 -2.13 -9.07 26.60
CA ASP A 107 -1.60 -9.18 27.98
C ASP A 107 -1.22 -7.82 28.59
N ARG A 108 -1.04 -6.80 27.75
CA ARG A 108 -0.76 -5.41 28.14
C ARG A 108 -2.00 -4.51 28.10
N GLY A 109 -3.19 -5.09 27.95
CA GLY A 109 -4.45 -4.35 27.87
C GLY A 109 -4.64 -3.59 26.55
N VAL A 110 -3.85 -3.91 25.52
CA VAL A 110 -3.91 -3.29 24.19
C VAL A 110 -4.65 -4.23 23.24
N ALA A 111 -5.81 -3.83 22.76
CA ALA A 111 -6.57 -4.60 21.78
C ALA A 111 -6.26 -4.11 20.36
N ILE A 112 -5.44 -4.88 19.62
CA ILE A 112 -5.27 -4.70 18.17
C ILE A 112 -6.48 -5.32 17.48
N VAL A 113 -7.24 -4.50 16.74
CA VAL A 113 -8.47 -4.95 16.05
C VAL A 113 -8.26 -5.12 14.54
N GLY A 114 -7.19 -4.57 14.00
CA GLY A 114 -6.86 -4.72 12.59
C GLY A 114 -5.48 -4.20 12.23
N THR A 115 -4.92 -4.73 11.15
CA THR A 115 -3.71 -4.22 10.52
C THR A 115 -3.95 -4.12 9.02
N ARG A 116 -3.46 -3.04 8.40
CA ARG A 116 -3.63 -2.78 6.97
C ARG A 116 -2.36 -2.22 6.38
N VAL A 117 -1.97 -2.72 5.22
CA VAL A 117 -0.89 -2.11 4.42
C VAL A 117 -1.50 -1.01 3.57
N GLY A 118 -0.91 0.18 3.58
CA GLY A 118 -1.31 1.28 2.71
C GLY A 118 -1.11 0.90 1.24
N ASN A 119 -2.12 1.17 0.40
CA ASN A 119 -2.06 0.82 -1.02
C ASN A 119 -1.02 1.63 -1.80
N ASP A 120 -0.61 2.78 -1.25
CA ASP A 120 0.44 3.65 -1.77
C ASP A 120 1.86 3.22 -1.35
N GLY A 121 1.99 2.16 -0.54
CA GLY A 121 3.28 1.69 -0.04
C GLY A 121 3.86 2.57 1.07
N ALA A 122 3.08 3.47 1.67
CA ALA A 122 3.53 4.34 2.75
C ALA A 122 3.91 3.56 4.01
N GLY A 123 3.26 2.43 4.28
CA GLY A 123 3.56 1.57 5.44
C GLY A 123 2.37 0.77 5.93
N VAL A 124 2.39 0.45 7.22
CA VAL A 124 1.35 -0.29 7.92
C VAL A 124 0.56 0.64 8.84
N ARG A 125 -0.76 0.56 8.74
CA ARG A 125 -1.73 1.11 9.68
C ARG A 125 -2.14 0.04 10.69
N VAL A 126 -2.24 0.44 11.94
CA VAL A 126 -2.71 -0.41 13.05
C VAL A 126 -3.97 0.21 13.64
N ASP A 127 -5.04 -0.56 13.65
CA ASP A 127 -6.32 -0.18 14.27
C ASP A 127 -6.39 -0.81 15.68
N VAL A 128 -6.69 0.01 16.68
CA VAL A 128 -6.78 -0.40 18.10
C VAL A 128 -8.13 -0.03 18.71
N ALA A 129 -8.60 -0.73 19.75
CA ALA A 129 -9.90 -0.43 20.36
C ALA A 129 -9.88 0.82 21.28
N GLN A 130 -8.77 1.01 21.98
CA GLN A 130 -8.51 2.12 22.90
C GLN A 130 -8.11 3.41 22.14
N PRO A 131 -8.08 4.58 22.82
CA PRO A 131 -7.53 5.79 22.23
C PRO A 131 -6.08 5.59 21.76
N ALA A 132 -5.78 6.00 20.53
CA ALA A 132 -4.55 5.64 19.85
C ALA A 132 -3.32 6.33 20.46
N GLU A 133 -3.51 7.55 20.97
CA GLU A 133 -2.50 8.34 21.68
C GLU A 133 -1.88 7.58 22.86
N ASN A 134 -2.63 6.65 23.47
CA ASN A 134 -2.16 5.87 24.62
C ASN A 134 -1.11 4.81 24.24
N VAL A 135 -1.10 4.33 23.00
CA VAL A 135 -0.31 3.15 22.60
C VAL A 135 0.55 3.38 21.36
N ARG A 136 0.36 4.50 20.65
CA ARG A 136 1.08 4.82 19.42
C ARG A 136 2.59 4.76 19.61
N ALA A 137 3.12 5.40 20.65
CA ALA A 137 4.55 5.45 20.89
C ALA A 137 5.16 4.06 21.09
N GLU A 138 4.50 3.19 21.87
CA GLU A 138 4.97 1.83 22.14
C GLU A 138 4.91 0.94 20.90
N ILE A 139 3.82 1.02 20.12
CA ILE A 139 3.66 0.27 18.88
C ILE A 139 4.74 0.70 17.87
N THR A 140 4.93 2.01 17.66
CA THR A 140 5.95 2.53 16.75
C THR A 140 7.37 2.19 17.25
N ALA A 141 7.65 2.25 18.54
CA ALA A 141 8.96 1.87 19.09
C ALA A 141 9.28 0.38 18.86
N ARG A 142 8.28 -0.49 18.96
CA ARG A 142 8.45 -1.94 18.79
C ARG A 142 8.62 -2.37 17.33
N TYR A 143 7.83 -1.78 16.44
CA TYR A 143 7.73 -2.20 15.03
C TYR A 143 8.45 -1.28 14.06
N GLY A 144 8.95 -0.15 14.54
CA GLY A 144 9.72 0.80 13.76
C GLY A 144 8.86 1.75 12.91
N PRO A 145 9.53 2.58 12.09
CA PRO A 145 8.91 3.67 11.33
C PRO A 145 7.98 3.19 10.20
N GLN A 146 7.97 1.90 9.89
CA GLN A 146 7.05 1.32 8.92
C GLN A 146 5.60 1.29 9.43
N VAL A 147 5.38 1.46 10.75
CA VAL A 147 4.04 1.76 11.29
C VAL A 147 3.79 3.26 11.16
N VAL A 148 3.05 3.64 10.13
CA VAL A 148 2.79 5.05 9.80
C VAL A 148 1.58 5.63 10.48
N GLU A 149 0.64 4.77 10.88
CA GLU A 149 -0.60 5.21 11.51
C GLU A 149 -1.03 4.23 12.60
N VAL A 150 -1.33 4.76 13.78
CA VAL A 150 -2.05 4.03 14.84
C VAL A 150 -3.31 4.82 15.13
N VAL A 151 -4.46 4.17 15.00
CA VAL A 151 -5.76 4.82 15.13
C VAL A 151 -6.73 3.99 15.95
N ARG A 152 -7.66 4.70 16.59
CA ARG A 152 -8.78 4.07 17.25
C ARG A 152 -9.76 3.58 16.19
N SER A 153 -10.10 2.30 16.24
CA SER A 153 -11.23 1.77 15.47
C SER A 153 -12.52 2.37 15.99
N ARG A 154 -13.36 2.83 15.07
CA ARG A 154 -14.71 3.31 15.38
C ARG A 154 -15.60 2.16 15.82
#